data_AF-A0A2D5X3F9-F1
#
_entry.id   AF-A0A2D5X3F9-F1
#
_cell.length_a   1.000
_cell.length_b   1.000
_cell.length_c   1.000
_cell.angle_alpha   90.00
_cell.angle_beta   90.00
_cell.angle_gamma   90.00
#
_symmetry.space_group_name_H-M   'P 1'
#
loop_
_entity.id
_entity.type
_entity.pdbx_description
1 polymer ?
#
loop_
_entity_poly.entity_id
_entity_poly.type
_entity_poly.pdbx_seq_one_letter_code
_entity_poly.pdbx_strand_id
1 'polypeptide(L)'
;MSGAENFNFCGKTVAPGNRLETSLEIGHDPMGQSAVIPIQILHGSTTGPTIAIIGAIHGDELNGTGIIHQLVYGDDHTPDTSDDHIDPEQLSGTLILVPVANVEAMMMNSRTSPDGRDLNRLFPGTLEGSQTSRLAHTIFTHIVKR
;
A
#
# COMPACT_ATOMS: atom_id res chain seq x y z
N MET A 1 1.09 -29.30 0.18
CA MET A 1 1.07 -27.99 0.87
C MET A 1 -0.38 -27.70 1.22
N SER A 2 -0.67 -27.20 2.43
CA SER A 2 -2.04 -26.81 2.79
C SER A 2 -2.44 -25.60 1.95
N GLY A 3 -3.69 -25.57 1.47
CA GLY A 3 -4.24 -24.36 0.82
C GLY A 3 -4.27 -23.19 1.80
N ALA A 4 -4.13 -21.97 1.30
CA ALA A 4 -4.27 -20.76 2.10
C ALA A 4 -5.73 -20.57 2.59
N GLU A 5 -5.90 -19.94 3.75
CA GLU A 5 -7.18 -19.43 4.21
C GLU A 5 -7.37 -17.98 3.74
N ASN A 6 -8.61 -17.48 3.77
CA ASN A 6 -8.92 -16.09 3.40
C ASN A 6 -8.05 -15.06 4.15
N PHE A 7 -7.43 -14.14 3.41
CA PHE A 7 -6.70 -13.01 3.98
C PHE A 7 -7.64 -11.84 4.28
N ASN A 8 -7.64 -11.34 5.51
CA ASN A 8 -8.50 -10.24 5.93
C ASN A 8 -7.70 -8.94 6.10
N PHE A 9 -8.03 -7.90 5.36
CA PHE A 9 -7.39 -6.58 5.42
C PHE A 9 -8.44 -5.50 5.68
N CYS A 10 -8.40 -4.86 6.85
CA CYS A 10 -9.27 -3.74 7.23
C CYS A 10 -10.77 -3.95 6.93
N GLY A 11 -11.31 -5.15 7.23
CA GLY A 11 -12.71 -5.50 6.98
C GLY A 11 -13.02 -5.95 5.55
N LYS A 12 -12.01 -6.02 4.68
CA LYS A 12 -12.08 -6.65 3.36
C LYS A 12 -11.46 -8.05 3.41
N THR A 13 -11.99 -8.95 2.60
CA THR A 13 -11.51 -10.33 2.50
C THR A 13 -10.99 -10.59 1.10
N VAL A 14 -9.83 -11.24 1.01
CA VAL A 14 -9.21 -11.68 -0.24
C VAL A 14 -9.13 -13.21 -0.20
N ALA A 15 -9.79 -13.87 -1.14
CA ALA A 15 -9.75 -15.32 -1.25
C ALA A 15 -8.35 -15.79 -1.73
N PRO A 16 -7.94 -17.02 -1.42
CA PRO A 16 -6.72 -17.61 -1.98
C PRO A 16 -6.68 -17.52 -3.50
N GLY A 17 -5.52 -17.23 -4.08
CA GLY A 17 -5.35 -17.10 -5.54
C GLY A 17 -6.02 -15.87 -6.14
N ASN A 18 -6.33 -14.84 -5.34
CA ASN A 18 -7.01 -13.63 -5.81
C ASN A 18 -6.26 -12.36 -5.44
N ARG A 19 -6.65 -11.26 -6.09
CA ARG A 19 -6.19 -9.91 -5.79
C ARG A 19 -7.32 -8.99 -5.32
N LEU A 20 -6.97 -7.94 -4.61
CA LEU A 20 -7.89 -6.87 -4.19
C LEU A 20 -7.22 -5.51 -4.36
N GLU A 21 -7.88 -4.63 -5.10
CA GLU A 21 -7.58 -3.20 -5.11
C GLU A 21 -8.46 -2.50 -4.08
N THR A 22 -7.84 -1.76 -3.17
CA THR A 22 -8.54 -1.05 -2.11
C THR A 22 -7.77 0.20 -1.69
N SER A 23 -8.25 0.87 -0.66
CA SER A 23 -7.58 2.03 -0.11
C SER A 23 -7.72 2.08 1.40
N LEU A 24 -6.79 2.77 2.03
CA LEU A 24 -6.78 3.00 3.47
C LEU A 24 -7.10 4.47 3.75
N GLU A 25 -8.20 4.72 4.46
CA GLU A 25 -8.58 6.08 4.84
C GLU A 25 -7.63 6.62 5.91
N ILE A 26 -7.10 7.83 5.68
CA ILE A 26 -6.16 8.51 6.59
C ILE A 26 -6.76 9.79 7.20
N GLY A 27 -8.04 10.03 6.96
CA GLY A 27 -8.80 11.19 7.43
C GLY A 27 -9.25 12.08 6.26
N HIS A 28 -9.24 13.39 6.50
CA HIS A 28 -9.63 14.38 5.50
C HIS A 28 -8.45 15.30 5.16
N ASP A 29 -8.38 15.72 3.90
CA ASP A 29 -7.44 16.73 3.42
C ASP A 29 -7.86 18.16 3.86
N PRO A 30 -7.04 19.20 3.61
CA PRO A 30 -7.40 20.58 3.94
C PRO A 30 -8.66 21.12 3.27
N MET A 31 -9.15 20.47 2.20
CA MET A 31 -10.38 20.81 1.49
C MET A 31 -11.60 20.04 2.05
N GLY A 32 -11.41 19.17 3.04
CA GLY A 32 -12.45 18.34 3.63
C GLY A 32 -12.80 17.09 2.82
N GLN A 33 -11.98 16.71 1.84
CA GLN A 33 -12.17 15.48 1.05
C GLN A 33 -11.50 14.30 1.76
N SER A 34 -12.03 13.09 1.58
CA SER A 34 -11.40 11.88 2.12
C SER A 34 -10.00 11.70 1.54
N ALA A 35 -9.00 11.70 2.41
CA ALA A 35 -7.63 11.38 2.06
C ALA A 35 -7.43 9.87 2.22
N VAL A 36 -6.90 9.24 1.18
CA VAL A 36 -6.73 7.78 1.13
C VAL A 36 -5.36 7.39 0.61
N ILE A 37 -4.84 6.24 1.06
CA ILE A 37 -3.65 5.59 0.50
C ILE A 37 -4.12 4.44 -0.40
N PRO A 38 -3.74 4.38 -1.68
CA PRO A 38 -4.04 3.23 -2.54
C PRO A 38 -3.27 1.98 -2.10
N ILE A 39 -3.95 0.84 -2.04
CA ILE A 39 -3.39 -0.45 -1.64
C ILE A 39 -3.79 -1.52 -2.65
N GLN A 40 -2.83 -2.31 -3.10
CA GLN A 40 -3.06 -3.54 -3.85
C GLN A 40 -2.67 -4.73 -2.97
N ILE A 41 -3.50 -5.77 -2.95
CA ILE A 41 -3.24 -6.98 -2.19
C ILE A 41 -3.25 -8.15 -3.16
N LEU A 42 -2.16 -8.91 -3.19
CA LEU A 42 -2.07 -10.18 -3.91
C LEU A 42 -2.00 -11.30 -2.87
N HIS A 43 -2.98 -12.21 -2.88
CA HIS A 43 -3.04 -13.29 -1.90
C HIS A 43 -2.90 -14.65 -2.57
N GLY A 44 -1.85 -15.36 -2.18
CA GLY A 44 -1.43 -16.63 -2.74
C GLY A 44 -2.41 -17.78 -2.49
N SER A 45 -2.45 -18.75 -3.40
CA SER A 45 -3.19 -20.00 -3.21
C SER A 45 -2.58 -20.89 -2.11
N THR A 46 -1.30 -20.69 -1.81
CA THR A 46 -0.50 -21.48 -0.87
C THR A 46 -0.13 -20.65 0.37
N THR A 47 -0.21 -21.26 1.55
CA THR A 47 0.20 -20.61 2.80
C THR A 47 1.66 -20.12 2.74
N GLY A 48 1.91 -18.89 3.21
CA GLY A 48 3.25 -18.29 3.24
C GLY A 48 3.30 -16.97 4.03
N PRO A 49 4.43 -16.26 4.01
CA PRO A 49 4.60 -15.01 4.75
C PRO A 49 3.78 -13.87 4.16
N THR A 50 3.54 -12.82 4.96
CA THR A 50 3.05 -11.54 4.46
C THR A 50 4.23 -10.59 4.26
N ILE A 51 4.30 -9.94 3.10
CA ILE A 51 5.32 -8.93 2.78
C ILE A 51 4.62 -7.64 2.39
N ALA A 52 5.04 -6.53 2.97
CA ALA A 52 4.62 -5.20 2.56
C ALA A 52 5.71 -4.52 1.71
N ILE A 53 5.34 -3.95 0.57
CA ILE A 53 6.21 -3.12 -0.26
C ILE A 53 5.60 -1.73 -0.34
N ILE A 54 6.35 -0.72 0.11
CA ILE A 54 5.85 0.64 0.29
C ILE A 54 6.71 1.62 -0.51
N GLY A 55 6.08 2.29 -1.47
CA GLY A 55 6.67 3.33 -2.32
C GLY A 55 6.25 4.75 -1.92
N ALA A 56 6.97 5.73 -2.45
CA ALA A 56 6.75 7.17 -2.26
C ALA A 56 6.40 7.56 -0.80
N ILE A 57 7.29 7.18 0.14
CA ILE A 57 7.30 7.75 1.50
C ILE A 57 7.60 9.25 1.42
N HIS A 58 8.53 9.62 0.54
CA HIS A 58 8.72 10.99 0.05
C HIS A 58 8.03 11.11 -1.31
N GLY A 59 7.41 12.25 -1.57
CA GLY A 59 6.60 12.48 -2.78
C GLY A 59 7.40 12.69 -4.06
N ASP A 60 8.70 12.99 -3.94
CA ASP A 60 9.64 13.19 -5.04
C ASP A 60 10.43 11.92 -5.42
N GLU A 61 10.07 10.77 -4.84
CA GLU A 61 10.76 9.48 -5.02
C GLU A 61 9.86 8.42 -5.72
N LEU A 62 9.61 8.61 -7.01
CA LEU A 62 8.60 7.85 -7.78
C LEU A 62 9.06 6.47 -8.29
N ASN A 63 10.36 6.15 -8.20
CA ASN A 63 10.88 4.87 -8.74
C ASN A 63 10.17 3.66 -8.11
N GLY A 64 9.94 3.69 -6.79
CA GLY A 64 9.23 2.62 -6.08
C GLY A 64 7.77 2.50 -6.51
N THR A 65 7.10 3.63 -6.80
CA THR A 65 5.74 3.65 -7.32
C THR A 65 5.65 2.93 -8.67
N GLY A 66 6.55 3.26 -9.61
CA GLY A 66 6.61 2.59 -10.92
C GLY A 66 6.90 1.10 -10.80
N ILE A 67 7.88 0.71 -9.98
CA ILE A 67 8.21 -0.71 -9.74
C ILE A 67 7.02 -1.48 -9.17
N ILE A 68 6.29 -0.91 -8.21
CA ILE A 68 5.10 -1.56 -7.64
C ILE A 68 4.03 -1.78 -8.72
N HIS A 69 3.76 -0.78 -9.57
CA HIS A 69 2.83 -0.95 -10.68
C HIS A 69 3.26 -2.06 -11.65
N GLN A 70 4.54 -2.08 -12.02
CA GLN A 70 5.11 -3.06 -12.94
C GLN A 70 5.09 -4.49 -12.36
N LEU A 71 5.29 -4.63 -11.04
CA LEU A 71 5.16 -5.92 -10.35
C LEU A 71 3.74 -6.51 -10.44
N VAL A 72 2.71 -5.67 -10.48
CA VAL A 72 1.31 -6.12 -10.47
C VAL A 72 0.72 -6.27 -11.86
N TYR A 73 1.10 -5.40 -12.79
CA TYR A 73 0.46 -5.25 -14.10
C TYR A 73 1.40 -5.43 -15.29
N GLY A 74 2.64 -5.88 -15.06
CA GLY A 74 3.63 -6.02 -16.13
C GLY A 74 4.04 -4.69 -16.77
N ASP A 75 4.59 -4.77 -17.97
CA ASP A 75 5.03 -3.64 -18.78
C ASP A 75 3.83 -2.92 -19.44
N ASP A 76 2.74 -3.63 -19.72
CA ASP A 76 1.55 -3.06 -20.37
C ASP A 76 0.62 -2.26 -19.43
N HIS A 77 0.87 -2.33 -18.12
CA HIS A 77 0.09 -1.67 -17.06
C HIS A 77 -1.41 -2.01 -17.08
N THR A 78 -1.76 -3.18 -17.60
CA THR A 78 -3.14 -3.68 -17.67
C THR A 78 -3.28 -4.89 -16.74
N PRO A 79 -4.25 -4.89 -15.81
CA PRO A 79 -4.45 -6.01 -14.90
C PRO A 79 -4.92 -7.28 -15.60
N ASP A 80 -4.56 -8.43 -15.02
CA ASP A 80 -5.07 -9.75 -15.37
C ASP A 80 -4.74 -10.15 -16.82
N THR A 81 -3.56 -9.73 -17.29
CA THR A 81 -3.00 -10.14 -18.58
C THR A 81 -1.92 -11.22 -18.38
N SER A 82 -1.43 -11.78 -19.49
CA SER A 82 -0.30 -12.72 -19.45
C SER A 82 1.05 -12.06 -19.14
N ASP A 83 1.11 -10.72 -19.11
CA ASP A 83 2.32 -9.95 -18.85
C ASP A 83 2.54 -9.64 -17.37
N ASP A 84 1.49 -9.82 -16.53
CA ASP A 84 1.55 -9.69 -15.07
C ASP A 84 2.72 -10.51 -14.49
N HIS A 85 3.60 -9.85 -13.74
CA HIS A 85 4.77 -10.51 -13.15
C HIS A 85 4.45 -11.43 -11.98
N ILE A 86 3.29 -11.23 -11.32
CA ILE A 86 2.89 -12.01 -10.15
C ILE A 86 1.48 -12.56 -10.36
N ASP A 87 1.40 -13.88 -10.52
CA ASP A 87 0.16 -14.63 -10.52
C ASP A 87 -0.19 -15.06 -9.07
N PRO A 88 -1.29 -14.56 -8.48
CA PRO A 88 -1.74 -14.99 -7.16
C PRO A 88 -2.00 -16.49 -7.05
N GLU A 89 -2.38 -17.19 -8.12
CA GLU A 89 -2.59 -18.64 -8.08
C GLU A 89 -1.29 -19.41 -7.84
N GLN A 90 -0.13 -18.84 -8.21
CA GLN A 90 1.20 -19.44 -8.01
C GLN A 90 1.96 -18.86 -6.80
N LEU A 91 1.43 -17.81 -6.16
CA LEU A 91 2.05 -17.15 -5.02
C LEU A 91 1.90 -17.99 -3.73
N SER A 92 2.94 -17.96 -2.88
CA SER A 92 2.90 -18.47 -1.51
C SER A 92 2.95 -17.30 -0.51
N GLY A 93 1.87 -17.08 0.23
CA GLY A 93 1.74 -15.96 1.17
C GLY A 93 0.96 -14.78 0.61
N THR A 94 1.24 -13.57 1.10
CA THR A 94 0.50 -12.35 0.75
C THR A 94 1.43 -11.19 0.48
N LEU A 95 1.15 -10.42 -0.57
CA LEU A 95 1.79 -9.13 -0.81
C LEU A 95 0.81 -8.00 -0.52
N ILE A 96 1.23 -7.04 0.30
CA ILE A 96 0.54 -5.76 0.51
C ILE A 96 1.38 -4.68 -0.17
N LEU A 97 0.86 -4.11 -1.24
CA LEU A 97 1.59 -3.22 -2.12
C LEU A 97 1.00 -1.82 -1.99
N VAL A 98 1.86 -0.86 -1.65
CA VAL A 98 1.48 0.54 -1.39
C VAL A 98 2.27 1.42 -2.35
N PRO A 99 1.77 1.65 -3.58
CA PRO A 99 2.53 2.40 -4.58
C PRO A 99 2.85 3.83 -4.13
N VAL A 100 1.95 4.45 -3.35
CA VAL A 100 2.11 5.83 -2.88
C VAL A 100 1.70 5.95 -1.42
N ALA A 101 2.67 5.99 -0.50
CA ALA A 101 2.40 6.17 0.93
C ALA A 101 2.02 7.61 1.30
N ASN A 102 2.63 8.60 0.66
CA ASN A 102 2.43 10.03 0.96
C ASN A 102 1.85 10.78 -0.25
N VAL A 103 0.55 10.57 -0.49
CA VAL A 103 -0.15 11.07 -1.68
C VAL A 103 -0.05 12.58 -1.83
N GLU A 104 -0.25 13.35 -0.74
CA GLU A 104 -0.16 14.81 -0.80
C GLU A 104 1.25 15.29 -1.15
N ALA A 105 2.29 14.68 -0.55
CA ALA A 105 3.67 15.02 -0.88
C ALA A 105 3.99 14.71 -2.35
N MET A 106 3.45 13.61 -2.90
CA MET A 106 3.60 13.24 -4.31
C MET A 106 2.94 14.25 -5.24
N MET A 107 1.71 14.67 -4.93
CA MET A 107 1.00 15.71 -5.71
C MET A 107 1.75 17.04 -5.75
N MET A 108 2.55 17.34 -4.72
CA MET A 108 3.39 18.53 -4.64
C MET A 108 4.82 18.31 -5.17
N ASN A 109 5.19 17.10 -5.61
CA ASN A 109 6.56 16.70 -5.93
C ASN A 109 7.56 17.13 -4.84
N SER A 110 7.25 16.78 -3.59
CA SER A 110 7.96 17.25 -2.40
C SER A 110 8.42 16.10 -1.52
N ARG A 111 9.60 16.26 -0.91
CA ARG A 111 10.09 15.33 0.10
C ARG A 111 9.21 15.26 1.34
N THR A 112 8.68 16.41 1.76
CA THR A 112 7.87 16.56 2.97
C THR A 112 6.39 16.71 2.66
N SER A 113 5.54 16.29 3.59
CA SER A 113 4.09 16.52 3.57
C SER A 113 3.75 18.02 3.68
N PRO A 114 2.48 18.42 3.43
CA PRO A 114 2.08 19.83 3.46
C PRO A 114 2.38 20.56 4.79
N ASP A 115 2.45 19.84 5.90
CA ASP A 115 2.82 20.36 7.22
C ASP A 115 4.34 20.55 7.42
N GLY A 116 5.14 20.35 6.37
CA GLY A 116 6.60 20.50 6.36
C GLY A 116 7.37 19.37 7.04
N ARG A 117 6.70 18.25 7.37
CA ARG A 117 7.34 17.13 8.07
C ARG A 117 7.75 16.00 7.12
N ASP A 118 8.86 15.35 7.48
CA ASP A 118 9.35 14.14 6.83
C ASP A 118 8.66 12.90 7.44
N LEU A 119 7.86 12.19 6.63
CA LEU A 119 7.12 11.01 7.06
C LEU A 119 8.03 9.92 7.64
N ASN A 120 9.23 9.74 7.06
CA ASN A 120 10.21 8.73 7.48
C ASN A 120 10.93 9.08 8.79
N ARG A 121 10.48 10.13 9.49
CA ARG A 121 10.94 10.52 10.83
C ARG A 121 9.84 10.43 11.88
N LEU A 122 8.62 10.05 11.49
CA LEU A 122 7.46 10.07 12.37
C LEU A 122 6.94 8.68 12.73
N PHE A 123 7.39 7.60 12.09
CA PHE A 123 7.02 6.25 12.49
C PHE A 123 7.43 5.97 13.96
N PRO A 124 6.57 5.32 14.78
CA PRO A 124 5.31 4.67 14.42
C PRO A 124 4.08 5.60 14.38
N GLY A 125 4.23 6.90 14.61
CA GLY A 125 3.15 7.89 14.57
C GLY A 125 2.20 7.87 15.77
N THR A 126 1.28 8.83 15.80
CA THR A 126 0.20 8.98 16.80
C THR A 126 -1.05 9.57 16.14
N LEU A 127 -2.23 9.13 16.60
CA LEU A 127 -3.55 9.62 16.18
C LEU A 127 -3.80 11.08 16.62
N GLU A 128 -3.16 11.50 17.70
CA GLU A 128 -3.31 12.83 18.30
C GLU A 128 -2.30 13.85 17.73
N GLY A 129 -1.43 13.43 16.80
CA GLY A 129 -0.39 14.26 16.22
C GLY A 129 -0.82 15.06 14.98
N SER A 130 0.19 15.60 14.28
CA SER A 130 0.00 16.26 12.98
C SER A 130 -0.56 15.30 11.92
N GLN A 131 -1.00 15.84 10.78
CA GLN A 131 -1.49 15.04 9.65
C GLN A 131 -0.48 13.94 9.27
N THR A 132 0.79 14.29 9.11
CA THR A 132 1.85 13.34 8.77
C THR A 132 2.12 12.31 9.88
N SER A 133 1.93 12.68 11.14
CA SER A 133 2.02 11.74 12.27
C SER A 133 0.86 10.73 12.28
N ARG A 134 -0.36 11.18 11.95
CA ARG A 134 -1.51 10.29 11.81
C ARG A 134 -1.35 9.36 10.60
N LEU A 135 -0.81 9.88 9.49
CA LEU A 135 -0.43 9.08 8.33
C LEU A 135 0.57 7.96 8.72
N ALA A 136 1.64 8.31 9.42
CA ALA A 136 2.62 7.33 9.93
C ALA A 136 1.96 6.28 10.83
N HIS A 137 1.05 6.70 11.70
CA HIS A 137 0.30 5.81 12.58
C HIS A 137 -0.56 4.81 11.83
N THR A 138 -1.31 5.30 10.83
CA THR A 138 -2.19 4.48 10.01
C THR A 138 -1.40 3.45 9.21
N ILE A 139 -0.30 3.85 8.56
CA ILE A 139 0.59 2.94 7.83
C ILE A 139 1.19 1.90 8.78
N PHE A 140 1.74 2.33 9.92
CA PHE A 140 2.41 1.42 10.84
C PHE A 140 1.46 0.38 11.42
N THR A 141 0.26 0.82 11.82
CA THR A 141 -0.74 -0.03 12.48
C THR A 141 -1.40 -1.01 11.52
N HIS A 142 -1.69 -0.61 10.29
CA HIS A 142 -2.47 -1.44 9.36
C HIS A 142 -1.64 -2.18 8.32
N ILE A 143 -0.40 -1.76 8.07
CA ILE A 143 0.48 -2.38 7.07
C ILE A 143 1.73 -2.97 7.74
N VAL A 144 2.52 -2.17 8.45
CA VAL A 144 3.85 -2.63 8.95
C VAL A 144 3.75 -3.71 10.03
N LYS A 145 2.72 -3.66 10.89
CA LYS A 145 2.52 -4.64 11.97
C LYS A 145 1.88 -5.97 11.53
N ARG A 146 1.60 -6.15 10.24
CA ARG A 146 0.93 -7.36 9.73
C ARG A 146 1.89 -8.50 9.44
#